data_AF-A0A7X6UUH1-F1
#
_entry.id   AF-A0A7X6UUH1-F1
#
_cell.length_a   1.000
_cell.length_b   1.000
_cell.length_c   1.000
_cell.angle_alpha   90.00
_cell.angle_beta   90.00
_cell.angle_gamma   90.00
#
_symmetry.space_group_name_H-M   'P 1'
#
loop_
_entity.id
_entity.type
_entity.pdbx_description
1 polymer ?
#
loop_
_entity_poly.entity_id
_entity_poly.type
_entity_poly.pdbx_seq_one_letter_code
_entity_poly.pdbx_strand_id
1 'polypeptide(L)' 'MKQYIERVISIKRLKNPEKVAVEIEKVASQLHEEGWFFVNAITDEMMESTTLIFERDLEEL' A
#
# COMPACT_ATOMS: atom_id res chain seq x y z
N MET A 1 -7.09 -6.67 -23.30
CA MET A 1 -7.63 -6.99 -21.97
C MET A 1 -6.48 -6.70 -21.03
N LYS A 2 -6.52 -5.59 -20.29
CA LYS A 2 -5.39 -5.17 -19.45
C LYS A 2 -5.18 -6.20 -18.34
N GLN A 3 -3.94 -6.64 -18.16
CA GLN A 3 -3.57 -7.56 -17.08
C GLN A 3 -2.87 -6.76 -15.98
N TYR A 4 -3.34 -6.89 -14.75
CA TYR A 4 -2.77 -6.21 -13.61
C TYR A 4 -2.08 -7.22 -12.69
N ILE A 5 -0.97 -6.80 -12.09
CA ILE A 5 -0.38 -7.50 -10.95
C ILE A 5 -0.70 -6.73 -9.67
N GLU A 6 -1.01 -7.49 -8.61
CA GLU A 6 -1.29 -6.93 -7.28
C GLU A 6 -0.07 -7.07 -6.37
N ARG A 7 0.14 -6.06 -5.52
CA ARG A 7 1.11 -6.08 -4.43
C ARG A 7 0.44 -5.64 -3.14
N VAL A 8 0.63 -6.44 -2.11
CA VAL A 8 0.01 -6.24 -0.79
C VAL A 8 1.09 -5.94 0.24
N ILE A 9 0.94 -4.84 0.97
CA ILE A 9 1.86 -4.43 2.04
C ILE A 9 1.07 -4.23 3.33
N SER A 10 1.43 -4.96 4.38
CA SER A 10 0.85 -4.78 5.71
C SER A 10 1.75 -3.92 6.60
N ILE A 11 1.23 -2.79 7.05
CA ILE A 11 1.88 -1.89 7.99
C ILE A 11 1.28 -2.15 9.36
N LYS A 12 2.11 -2.61 10.30
CA LYS A 12 1.68 -2.84 11.68
C LYS A 12 1.44 -1.51 12.38
N ARG A 13 0.45 -1.48 13.27
CA ARG A 13 0.18 -0.36 14.15
C ARG A 13 1.42 -0.07 14.99
N LEU A 14 1.97 1.11 14.80
CA LEU A 14 2.94 1.68 15.72
C LEU A 14 2.20 2.36 16.86
N LYS A 15 2.78 2.37 18.06
CA LYS A 15 2.21 3.07 19.23
C LYS A 15 1.96 4.57 18.98
N ASN A 16 2.59 5.16 17.97
CA ASN A 16 2.37 6.53 17.55
C ASN A 16 1.67 6.54 16.16
N PRO A 17 0.41 7.03 16.08
CA PRO A 17 -0.34 7.15 14.82
C PRO A 17 0.36 7.98 13.74
N GLU A 18 1.05 9.06 14.11
CA GLU A 18 1.77 9.91 13.15
C GLU A 18 2.87 9.12 12.42
N LYS A 19 3.53 8.20 13.14
CA LYS A 19 4.55 7.34 12.53
C LYS A 19 3.94 6.35 11.53
N VAL A 20 2.71 5.89 11.77
CA VAL A 20 1.99 5.01 10.83
C VAL A 20 1.65 5.75 9.55
N ALA A 21 1.16 6.99 9.65
CA ALA A 21 0.87 7.83 8.48
C ALA A 21 2.14 8.07 7.65
N VAL A 22 3.27 8.42 8.29
CA VAL A 22 4.56 8.61 7.62
C VAL A 22 5.05 7.33 6.93
N GLU A 23 4.88 6.17 7.55
CA GLU A 23 5.23 4.89 6.92
C GLU A 23 4.34 4.58 5.70
N ILE A 24 3.03 4.83 5.79
CA ILE A 24 2.09 4.68 4.67
C ILE A 24 2.52 5.58 3.51
N GLU A 25 2.76 6.88 3.78
CA GLU A 25 3.16 7.85 2.75
C GLU A 25 4.49 7.47 2.10
N LYS A 26 5.47 7.02 2.89
CA LYS A 26 6.76 6.58 2.39
C LYS A 26 6.62 5.37 1.45
N VAL A 27 5.85 4.36 1.87
CA VAL A 27 5.61 3.16 1.07
C VAL A 27 4.85 3.50 -0.21
N ALA A 28 3.79 4.32 -0.10
CA ALA A 28 3.00 4.73 -1.26
C ALA A 28 3.83 5.53 -2.27
N SER A 29 4.67 6.46 -1.80
CA SER A 29 5.54 7.27 -2.65
C SER A 29 6.56 6.41 -3.39
N GLN A 30 7.24 5.50 -2.67
CA GLN A 30 8.18 4.57 -3.28
C GLN A 30 7.52 3.69 -4.34
N LEU A 31 6.34 3.15 -4.04
CA LEU A 31 5.62 2.29 -4.97
C LEU A 31 5.11 3.06 -6.19
N HIS A 32 4.71 4.31 -6.01
CA HIS A 32 4.33 5.19 -7.12
C HIS A 32 5.50 5.43 -8.09
N GLU A 33 6.71 5.66 -7.56
CA GLU A 33 7.93 5.77 -8.37
C GLU A 33 8.27 4.46 -9.11
N GLU A 34 7.92 3.31 -8.53
CA GLU A 34 8.05 1.97 -9.14
C GLU A 34 6.91 1.63 -10.14
N GLY A 35 6.01 2.58 -10.41
CA GLY A 35 4.88 2.44 -11.35
C GLY A 35 3.67 1.69 -10.77
N TRP A 36 3.59 1.54 -9.45
CA TRP A 36 2.43 0.95 -8.79
C TRP A 36 1.42 2.03 -8.40
N PHE A 37 0.14 1.69 -8.51
CA PHE A 37 -0.98 2.55 -8.19
C PHE A 37 -1.69 2.03 -6.95
N PHE A 38 -2.00 2.93 -6.02
CA PHE A 38 -2.79 2.58 -4.85
C PHE A 38 -4.24 2.26 -5.24
N VAL A 39 -4.75 1.15 -4.72
CA VAL A 39 -6.11 0.66 -5.02
C VAL A 39 -6.99 0.76 -3.79
N ASN A 40 -6.53 0.20 -2.67
CA ASN A 40 -7.34 0.11 -1.46
C ASN A 40 -6.49 -0.02 -0.20
N ALA A 41 -7.07 0.33 0.94
CA ALA A 41 -6.51 0.10 2.26
C ALA A 41 -7.55 -0.59 3.16
N ILE A 42 -7.12 -1.65 3.83
CA ILE A 42 -7.95 -2.43 4.76
C ILE A 42 -7.27 -2.42 6.12
N THR A 43 -7.90 -1.78 7.09
CA THR A 43 -7.47 -1.83 8.49
C THR A 43 -8.21 -2.95 9.19
N ASP A 44 -7.51 -3.76 10.00
CA ASP A 44 -8.17 -4.81 10.77
C ASP A 44 -9.10 -4.23 11.85
N GLU A 45 -10.06 -5.03 12.30
CA GLU A 45 -11.08 -4.60 13.28
C GLU A 45 -10.48 -4.16 14.63
N MET A 46 -9.29 -4.67 14.97
CA MET A 46 -8.56 -4.32 16.19
C MET A 46 -7.63 -3.10 15.99
N MET A 47 -7.60 -2.54 14.79
CA MET A 47 -6.71 -1.48 14.34
C MET A 47 -5.22 -1.81 14.58
N GLU A 48 -4.84 -3.09 14.59
CA GLU A 48 -3.47 -3.55 14.84
C GLU A 48 -2.58 -3.47 13.60
N SER A 49 -3.17 -3.33 12.42
CA SER A 49 -2.48 -3.25 11.15
C SER A 49 -3.38 -2.65 10.07
N THR A 50 -2.73 -1.99 9.11
CA THR A 50 -3.34 -1.51 7.88
C THR A 50 -2.65 -2.20 6.72
N THR A 51 -3.43 -2.90 5.91
CA THR A 51 -2.99 -3.52 4.67
C THR A 51 -3.28 -2.57 3.51
N LEU A 52 -2.24 -2.22 2.76
CA LEU A 52 -2.30 -1.43 1.54
C LEU A 52 -2.22 -2.36 0.33
N ILE A 53 -3.11 -2.14 -0.64
CA ILE A 53 -3.20 -2.90 -1.88
C ILE A 53 -2.84 -1.97 -3.03
N PHE A 54 -1.92 -2.42 -3.87
CA PHE A 54 -1.45 -1.70 -5.04
C PHE A 54 -1.55 -2.57 -6.28
N GLU A 55 -1.74 -1.95 -7.43
CA GLU A 55 -1.77 -2.60 -8.73
C GLU A 55 -0.79 -1.95 -9.70
N ARG A 56 -0.25 -2.72 -10.64
CA ARG A 56 0.53 -2.21 -11.77
C ARG A 56 0.10 -2.91 -13.06
N ASP A 57 0.01 -2.14 -14.14
CA ASP A 57 -0.29 -2.68 -15.48
C ASP A 57 0.92 -3.49 -16.00
N LEU A 58 0.68 -4.70 -16.47
CA LEU A 58 1.72 -5.55 -17.06
C LEU A 58 2.15 -5.09 -18.45
N GLU A 59 1.33 -4.29 -19.14
CA GLU A 59 1.66 -3.76 -20.47
C GLU A 59 2.70 -2.61 -20.41
N GLU A 60 2.96 -2.04 -19.23
CA GLU A 60 3.94 -0.96 -19.01
C GLU A 60 5.31 -1.44 -18.47
N LEU A 61 5.56 -2.75 -18.44
CA LEU A 61 6.83 -3.40 -18.02
C LEU A 61 7.75 -3.74 -19.19
#